data_AF-A0A835QL75-F1
#
_entry.id   AF-A0A835QL75-F1
#
_cell.length_a   1.000
_cell.length_b   1.000
_cell.length_c   1.000
_cell.angle_alpha   90.00
_cell.angle_beta   90.00
_cell.angle_gamma   90.00
#
_symmetry.space_group_name_H-M   'P 1'
#
loop_
_entity.id
_entity.type
_entity.pdbx_description
1 polymer ?
#
loop_
_entity_poly.entity_id
_entity_poly.type
_entity_poly.pdbx_seq_one_letter_code
_entity_poly.pdbx_strand_id
1 'polypeptide(L)'
;MAACSPFQDVYGGKPLFLAVYATVFVGILFSALFIVSSLYSTGDSSKSIYTVGSWLSSSSSLPRSSSPLPVDVIGTKNISAYPADARLSRESFWTRAIWDLPPKSEMPDLKFFQLTRDMVAYRAKDNVIVVTFGNYAFMDFILNWVKHLTDLNVFNLLIGAMDTKLLEALYWKGIPVFDMGSNMNTIDVGWGSPTFHKMGREKVFLINTLLPFGYELLLCDTDMVWLKNPLPYIARFPEADVLTSSDQVIPTITDDKLEKWQQVTGAYNIGIFHWRPTNASKNLAREWKDLLVANDKLWDQTGFNDLVHKVLGPSVEGENGLVYAFDGSLKLGILPASIFCSGHTFFVQSMPQQLRLEPYAVHTTFQYAGTEGKRHRLREAMFFYDEPEYYDSSGGFLSFKPSIPKALLLDGAHNLESHFSLVNYQLKQIRTALAIASLVNRTLVMPPLWCRLDRMWFGHPGILEGTLTRQPFLCPMDHIFEVNVMLKDLPEEEFGSKIDFREYSFLQNPRLPKQVKESFLEVQLCDKQSSWCDPNNQTYGGAIRFPKHSTQEMITKLFSIHKDVKVVEFSSMMDAFQGFSDKERERKFRNRIKRYVGIWCCVMNHDPGHIL
;
A
#
# COMPACT_ATOMS: atom_id res chain seq x y z
N MET A 1 8.86 -47.85 0.70
CA MET A 1 8.65 -49.13 -0.03
C MET A 1 7.77 -48.85 -1.23
N ALA A 2 8.15 -49.42 -2.38
CA ALA A 2 7.45 -49.50 -3.68
C ALA A 2 7.18 -48.20 -4.46
N ALA A 3 7.85 -48.12 -5.62
CA ALA A 3 7.60 -47.20 -6.71
C ALA A 3 6.35 -47.61 -7.52
N CYS A 4 5.69 -46.63 -8.13
CA CYS A 4 4.89 -46.82 -9.35
C CYS A 4 4.88 -45.51 -10.15
N SER A 5 5.44 -45.56 -11.35
CA SER A 5 5.13 -44.65 -12.46
C SER A 5 4.11 -45.35 -13.36
N PRO A 6 3.26 -44.60 -14.08
CA PRO A 6 3.16 -44.91 -15.50
C PRO A 6 3.14 -43.66 -16.39
N PHE A 7 3.94 -43.75 -17.46
CA PHE A 7 3.76 -43.01 -18.70
C PHE A 7 2.81 -43.78 -19.63
N GLN A 8 2.23 -43.04 -20.59
CA GLN A 8 1.48 -43.45 -21.79
C GLN A 8 -0.05 -43.57 -21.67
N ASP A 9 -0.73 -42.52 -22.12
CA ASP A 9 -1.69 -42.63 -23.23
C ASP A 9 -1.79 -41.27 -23.97
N VAL A 10 -1.25 -41.23 -25.18
CA VAL A 10 -1.42 -40.16 -26.18
C VAL A 10 -2.20 -40.77 -27.34
N TYR A 11 -3.12 -39.98 -27.90
CA TYR A 11 -4.02 -40.22 -29.04
C TYR A 11 -5.49 -40.54 -28.72
N GLY A 12 -6.24 -39.47 -28.45
CA GLY A 12 -7.71 -39.43 -28.47
C GLY A 12 -8.21 -38.00 -28.66
N GLY A 13 -7.97 -37.41 -29.84
CA GLY A 13 -8.26 -36.00 -30.14
C GLY A 13 -9.75 -35.66 -30.14
N LYS A 14 -10.14 -34.67 -29.34
CA LYS A 14 -11.48 -34.06 -29.35
C LYS A 14 -11.54 -32.94 -30.41
N PRO A 15 -12.59 -32.85 -31.24
CA PRO A 15 -12.72 -31.89 -32.35
C PRO A 15 -12.73 -30.40 -31.90
N LEU A 16 -12.95 -30.13 -30.61
CA LEU A 16 -12.94 -28.79 -30.04
C LEU A 16 -11.54 -28.14 -30.07
N PHE A 17 -10.47 -28.91 -29.89
CA PHE A 17 -9.11 -28.35 -29.86
C PHE A 17 -8.61 -27.94 -31.25
N LEU A 18 -8.96 -28.69 -32.30
CA LEU A 18 -8.66 -28.33 -33.69
C LEU A 18 -9.37 -27.03 -34.11
N ALA A 19 -10.61 -26.81 -33.66
CA ALA A 19 -11.34 -25.58 -33.92
C ALA A 19 -10.67 -24.37 -33.25
N VAL A 20 -10.23 -24.50 -31.99
CA VAL A 20 -9.52 -23.43 -31.26
C VAL A 20 -8.17 -23.10 -31.92
N TYR A 21 -7.40 -24.12 -32.31
CA TYR A 21 -6.13 -23.89 -33.01
C TYR A 21 -6.34 -23.23 -34.39
N ALA A 22 -7.38 -23.61 -35.13
CA ALA A 22 -7.71 -22.97 -36.41
C ALA A 22 -8.12 -21.49 -36.22
N THR A 23 -8.92 -21.17 -35.20
CA THR A 23 -9.34 -19.78 -34.91
C THR A 23 -8.16 -18.91 -34.48
N VAL A 24 -7.26 -19.45 -33.65
CA VAL A 24 -6.04 -18.74 -33.22
C VAL A 24 -5.11 -18.51 -34.41
N PHE A 25 -4.94 -19.51 -35.29
CA PHE A 25 -4.07 -19.39 -36.46
C PHE A 25 -4.61 -18.37 -37.47
N VAL A 26 -5.93 -18.35 -37.72
CA VAL A 26 -6.58 -17.35 -38.57
C VAL A 26 -6.48 -15.95 -37.96
N GLY A 27 -6.62 -15.81 -36.63
CA GLY A 27 -6.46 -14.53 -35.93
C GLY A 27 -5.04 -13.96 -36.02
N ILE A 28 -4.02 -14.82 -35.94
CA ILE A 28 -2.61 -14.43 -36.12
C ILE A 28 -2.36 -13.99 -37.57
N LEU A 29 -2.91 -14.70 -38.56
CA LEU A 29 -2.79 -14.36 -39.98
C LEU A 29 -3.45 -13.02 -40.32
N PHE A 30 -4.65 -12.75 -39.78
CA PHE A 30 -5.32 -11.46 -39.94
C PHE A 30 -4.55 -10.31 -39.28
N SER A 31 -3.98 -10.54 -38.10
CA SER A 31 -3.20 -9.53 -37.39
C SER A 31 -1.89 -9.22 -38.13
N ALA A 32 -1.22 -10.24 -38.67
CA ALA A 32 -0.03 -10.06 -39.49
C ALA A 32 -0.33 -9.31 -40.79
N LEU A 33 -1.44 -9.62 -41.47
CA LEU A 33 -1.87 -8.91 -42.68
C LEU A 33 -2.29 -7.46 -42.40
N PHE A 34 -2.90 -7.18 -41.25
CA PHE A 34 -3.25 -5.81 -40.84
C PHE A 34 -2.01 -4.96 -40.53
N ILE A 35 -1.01 -5.54 -39.85
CA ILE A 35 0.25 -4.85 -39.57
C ILE A 35 1.02 -4.56 -40.86
N VAL A 36 1.10 -5.53 -41.77
CA VAL A 36 1.73 -5.35 -43.10
C VAL A 36 0.96 -4.31 -43.93
N SER A 37 -0.37 -4.33 -43.91
CA SER A 37 -1.21 -3.31 -44.55
C SER A 37 -0.98 -1.90 -43.99
N SER A 38 -0.80 -1.77 -42.67
CA SER A 38 -0.55 -0.46 -42.04
C SER A 38 0.84 0.10 -42.38
N LEU A 39 1.83 -0.77 -42.55
CA LEU A 39 3.20 -0.40 -42.90
C LEU A 39 3.35 0.00 -44.38
N TYR A 40 2.44 -0.44 -45.25
CA TYR A 40 2.41 -0.05 -46.66
C TYR A 40 1.47 1.12 -46.99
N SER A 41 0.74 1.68 -46.00
CA SER A 41 -0.25 2.76 -46.22
C SER A 41 0.17 4.15 -45.74
N THR A 42 1.43 4.38 -45.35
CA THR A 42 1.92 5.73 -45.04
C THR A 42 2.73 6.30 -46.21
N GLY A 43 2.01 6.73 -47.23
CA GLY A 43 2.49 7.64 -48.26
C GLY A 43 1.77 8.98 -48.13
N ASP A 44 2.51 9.97 -47.64
CA ASP A 44 2.38 11.40 -47.89
C ASP A 44 1.22 12.21 -47.26
N SER A 45 1.63 13.23 -46.49
CA SER A 45 1.20 14.63 -46.55
C SER A 45 0.78 15.27 -45.22
N SER A 46 1.41 16.42 -45.00
CA SER A 46 1.21 17.41 -43.96
C SER A 46 -0.10 18.19 -44.16
N LYS A 47 -0.80 18.52 -43.05
CA LYS A 47 -1.42 19.85 -42.81
C LYS A 47 -2.10 19.97 -41.44
N SER A 48 -2.07 21.21 -40.98
CA SER A 48 -2.50 21.80 -39.72
C SER A 48 -4.03 21.90 -39.53
N ILE A 49 -4.42 22.42 -38.33
CA ILE A 49 -5.70 23.00 -37.87
C ILE A 49 -6.54 21.96 -37.07
N TYR A 50 -6.87 22.13 -35.78
CA TYR A 50 -7.70 23.18 -35.16
C TYR A 50 -7.31 23.56 -33.71
N THR A 51 -7.31 24.87 -33.46
CA THR A 51 -7.45 25.57 -32.16
C THR A 51 -8.91 25.68 -31.72
N VAL A 52 -9.22 25.42 -30.44
CA VAL A 52 -10.26 26.06 -29.58
C VAL A 52 -9.85 25.72 -28.12
N GLY A 53 -9.81 26.56 -27.09
CA GLY A 53 -10.06 27.99 -26.88
C GLY A 53 -9.74 28.25 -25.40
N SER A 54 -8.97 29.30 -25.09
CA SER A 54 -8.57 29.68 -23.74
C SER A 54 -9.23 31.00 -23.36
N TRP A 55 -10.09 30.98 -22.33
CA TRP A 55 -10.59 32.20 -21.69
C TRP A 55 -10.53 32.07 -20.16
N LEU A 56 -9.49 32.72 -19.62
CA LEU A 56 -9.52 33.77 -18.59
C LEU A 56 -9.89 33.40 -17.14
N SER A 57 -8.95 33.69 -16.24
CA SER A 57 -9.22 34.09 -14.86
C SER A 57 -8.28 35.26 -14.52
N SER A 58 -8.90 36.39 -14.20
CA SER A 58 -8.31 37.63 -13.73
C SER A 58 -7.90 37.53 -12.26
N SER A 59 -6.70 37.99 -11.92
CA SER A 59 -6.33 38.29 -10.53
C SER A 59 -6.08 39.79 -10.38
N SER A 60 -6.80 40.34 -9.41
CA SER A 60 -6.78 41.73 -8.96
C SER A 60 -5.52 42.04 -8.16
N SER A 61 -4.98 43.22 -8.43
CA SER A 61 -3.85 43.87 -7.78
C SER A 61 -4.28 44.62 -6.53
N LEU A 62 -3.42 44.64 -5.49
CA LEU A 62 -3.34 45.66 -4.42
C LEU A 62 -1.91 45.61 -3.80
N PRO A 63 -1.42 46.69 -3.15
CA PRO A 63 -0.16 47.30 -3.55
C PRO A 63 0.99 47.27 -2.52
N ARG A 64 2.19 47.48 -3.06
CA ARG A 64 3.49 47.78 -2.42
C ARG A 64 3.41 49.01 -1.49
N SER A 65 4.06 48.93 -0.33
CA SER A 65 4.48 50.10 0.46
C SER A 65 6.00 50.12 0.63
N SER A 66 6.57 51.32 0.64
CA SER A 66 7.99 51.65 0.49
C SER A 66 8.53 52.40 1.71
N SER A 67 9.64 51.89 2.29
CA SER A 67 10.80 52.61 2.91
C SER A 67 10.55 53.56 4.12
N PRO A 68 11.56 54.00 4.93
CA PRO A 68 13.02 54.06 4.68
C PRO A 68 13.99 53.69 5.84
N LEU A 69 15.29 53.67 5.48
CA LEU A 69 16.52 53.52 6.28
C LEU A 69 16.79 54.67 7.28
N PRO A 70 17.81 54.53 8.15
CA PRO A 70 18.88 55.54 8.18
C PRO A 70 20.34 55.01 8.28
N VAL A 71 21.16 55.46 7.33
CA VAL A 71 22.50 56.12 7.37
C VAL A 71 23.59 55.75 8.40
N ASP A 72 24.72 55.30 7.84
CA ASP A 72 26.18 55.50 8.07
C ASP A 72 26.85 55.62 9.46
N VAL A 73 27.89 54.79 9.64
CA VAL A 73 29.23 55.26 10.09
C VAL A 73 30.34 54.52 9.33
N ILE A 74 31.23 55.30 8.72
CA ILE A 74 32.43 54.92 7.98
C ILE A 74 33.57 54.55 8.94
N GLY A 75 34.27 53.45 8.66
CA GLY A 75 35.53 53.08 9.30
C GLY A 75 36.42 52.27 8.36
N THR A 76 37.32 52.95 7.66
CA THR A 76 38.30 52.39 6.71
C THR A 76 39.37 51.56 7.42
N LYS A 77 39.68 50.35 6.92
CA LYS A 77 41.04 49.80 6.94
C LYS A 77 41.25 48.79 5.80
N ASN A 78 42.16 49.15 4.91
CA ASN A 78 42.66 48.34 3.80
C ASN A 78 43.31 47.05 4.30
N ILE A 79 42.83 45.90 3.81
CA ILE A 79 43.63 44.68 3.73
C ILE A 79 43.45 44.09 2.33
N SER A 80 44.58 43.92 1.67
CA SER A 80 44.84 43.26 0.39
C SER A 80 43.84 42.17 0.00
N ALA A 81 43.13 42.40 -1.11
CA ALA A 81 42.30 41.41 -1.78
C ALA A 81 43.19 40.34 -2.44
N TYR A 82 43.32 39.19 -1.79
CA TYR A 82 43.48 37.92 -2.49
C TYR A 82 42.13 37.58 -3.15
N PRO A 83 42.08 36.94 -4.35
CA PRO A 83 40.81 36.57 -4.95
C PRO A 83 40.15 35.55 -4.03
N ALA A 84 39.10 36.00 -3.33
CA ALA A 84 38.21 35.12 -2.59
C ALA A 84 37.60 34.15 -3.59
N ASP A 85 37.86 32.87 -3.32
CA ASP A 85 37.32 31.68 -3.94
C ASP A 85 35.89 31.90 -4.46
N ALA A 86 35.69 31.65 -5.76
CA ALA A 86 34.39 31.64 -6.43
C ALA A 86 33.54 30.40 -6.02
N ARG A 87 33.46 30.13 -4.71
CA ARG A 87 32.74 29.00 -4.10
C ARG A 87 31.54 29.46 -3.26
N LEU A 88 30.97 30.62 -3.55
CA LEU A 88 29.61 30.96 -3.10
C LEU A 88 28.59 30.20 -3.96
N SER A 89 28.30 28.98 -3.49
CA SER A 89 27.00 28.30 -3.51
C SER A 89 26.14 28.43 -4.78
N ARG A 90 26.38 27.56 -5.76
CA ARG A 90 25.26 27.04 -6.55
C ARG A 90 24.63 25.93 -5.72
N GLU A 91 23.48 26.20 -5.11
CA GLU A 91 22.68 25.16 -4.44
C GLU A 91 22.45 24.00 -5.42
N SER A 92 23.05 22.86 -5.12
CA SER A 92 22.84 21.64 -5.89
C SER A 92 21.48 21.07 -5.52
N PHE A 93 20.74 20.50 -6.48
CA PHE A 93 19.49 19.77 -6.22
C PHE A 93 19.67 18.74 -5.08
N TRP A 94 20.85 18.13 -5.00
CA TRP A 94 21.22 17.14 -3.99
C TRP A 94 21.36 17.70 -2.57
N THR A 95 21.55 19.02 -2.43
CA THR A 95 21.71 19.70 -1.12
C THR A 95 20.45 20.42 -0.64
N ARG A 96 19.40 20.50 -1.48
CA ARG A 96 18.14 21.18 -1.13
C ARG A 96 17.34 20.37 -0.10
N ALA A 97 16.51 21.05 0.68
CA ALA A 97 15.57 20.37 1.55
C ALA A 97 14.62 19.52 0.71
N ILE A 98 14.21 18.36 1.25
CA ILE A 98 13.19 17.54 0.61
C ILE A 98 11.88 18.34 0.60
N TRP A 99 11.14 18.27 -0.51
CA TRP A 99 9.92 19.05 -0.80
C TRP A 99 10.14 20.46 -1.34
N ASP A 100 11.37 20.99 -1.29
CA ASP A 100 11.69 22.26 -1.95
C ASP A 100 11.72 22.05 -3.47
N LEU A 101 10.82 22.73 -4.18
CA LEU A 101 10.76 22.67 -5.63
C LEU A 101 12.11 23.03 -6.26
N PRO A 102 12.48 22.38 -7.38
CA PRO A 102 13.72 22.68 -8.06
C PRO A 102 13.74 24.13 -8.60
N PRO A 103 14.91 24.78 -8.66
CA PRO A 103 15.02 26.22 -8.95
C PRO A 103 14.86 26.57 -10.44
N LYS A 104 14.91 25.57 -11.34
CA LYS A 104 14.86 25.77 -12.79
C LYS A 104 13.47 25.45 -13.33
N SER A 105 13.05 26.22 -14.32
CA SER A 105 11.83 25.95 -15.10
C SER A 105 11.93 24.71 -15.99
N GLU A 106 13.14 24.18 -16.20
CA GLU A 106 13.41 23.00 -17.02
C GLU A 106 14.21 21.95 -16.23
N MET A 107 13.91 20.69 -16.50
CA MET A 107 14.57 19.54 -15.90
C MET A 107 15.92 19.26 -16.58
N PRO A 108 16.97 18.87 -15.83
CA PRO A 108 18.23 18.41 -16.41
C PRO A 108 18.06 17.19 -17.34
N ASP A 109 19.03 16.98 -18.23
CA ASP A 109 19.14 15.75 -19.03
C ASP A 109 19.21 14.51 -18.13
N LEU A 110 18.68 13.36 -18.58
CA LEU A 110 18.68 12.10 -17.84
C LEU A 110 20.07 11.67 -17.34
N LYS A 111 21.15 12.01 -18.06
CA LYS A 111 22.53 11.76 -17.60
C LYS A 111 22.86 12.41 -16.25
N PHE A 112 22.21 13.52 -15.93
CA PHE A 112 22.35 14.19 -14.63
C PHE A 112 21.88 13.31 -13.47
N PHE A 113 20.98 12.36 -13.73
CA PHE A 113 20.36 11.50 -12.73
C PHE A 113 21.03 10.11 -12.64
N GLN A 114 22.11 9.88 -13.37
CA GLN A 114 22.88 8.64 -13.25
C GLN A 114 23.44 8.51 -11.82
N LEU A 115 23.20 7.38 -11.14
CA LEU A 115 23.66 7.15 -9.79
C LEU A 115 25.19 7.32 -9.66
N THR A 116 25.62 8.20 -8.76
CA THR A 116 27.05 8.43 -8.46
C THR A 116 27.32 8.42 -6.95
N ARG A 117 28.59 8.19 -6.60
CA ARG A 117 29.05 8.29 -5.20
C ARG A 117 28.79 9.67 -4.60
N ASP A 118 28.94 10.73 -5.39
CA ASP A 118 28.74 12.12 -4.92
C ASP A 118 27.28 12.39 -4.56
N MET A 119 26.32 11.86 -5.33
CA MET A 119 24.89 11.97 -4.99
C MET A 119 24.60 11.36 -3.61
N VAL A 120 25.17 10.18 -3.32
CA VAL A 120 25.03 9.54 -2.01
C VAL A 120 25.74 10.37 -0.95
N ALA A 121 26.93 10.89 -1.22
CA ALA A 121 27.69 11.73 -0.28
C ALA A 121 26.94 13.00 0.15
N TYR A 122 26.22 13.65 -0.78
CA TYR A 122 25.42 14.85 -0.46
C TYR A 122 24.24 14.57 0.49
N ARG A 123 23.73 13.34 0.50
CA ARG A 123 22.54 12.97 1.28
C ARG A 123 22.86 12.15 2.52
N ALA A 124 23.90 11.33 2.48
CA ALA A 124 24.26 10.46 3.59
C ALA A 124 24.49 11.28 4.86
N LYS A 125 23.97 10.77 5.97
CA LYS A 125 24.13 11.36 7.31
C LYS A 125 24.62 10.29 8.24
N ASP A 126 25.65 10.60 9.04
CA ASP A 126 26.29 9.65 9.95
C ASP A 126 26.72 8.36 9.23
N ASN A 127 27.22 8.51 7.99
CA ASN A 127 27.60 7.44 7.06
C ASN A 127 26.45 6.51 6.59
N VAL A 128 25.18 6.85 6.86
CA VAL A 128 24.02 6.07 6.44
C VAL A 128 23.24 6.78 5.32
N ILE A 129 22.83 6.04 4.30
CA ILE A 129 21.83 6.46 3.31
C ILE A 129 20.60 5.55 3.40
N VAL A 130 19.41 6.15 3.39
CA VAL A 130 18.14 5.44 3.37
C VAL A 130 17.58 5.48 1.95
N VAL A 131 17.31 4.30 1.39
CA VAL A 131 16.96 4.15 -0.02
C VAL A 131 15.68 3.34 -0.16
N THR A 132 14.84 3.76 -1.09
CA THR A 132 13.74 2.94 -1.63
C THR A 132 13.73 3.10 -3.15
N PHE A 133 12.94 2.29 -3.85
CA PHE A 133 12.91 2.28 -5.31
C PHE A 133 11.58 1.77 -5.84
N GLY A 134 11.16 2.24 -7.02
CA GLY A 134 9.92 1.78 -7.62
C GLY A 134 9.72 2.31 -9.03
N ASN A 135 8.57 1.97 -9.61
CA ASN A 135 8.09 2.56 -10.86
C ASN A 135 6.94 3.55 -10.57
N TYR A 136 6.44 4.22 -11.60
CA TYR A 136 5.39 5.24 -11.48
C TYR A 136 4.09 4.71 -10.86
N ALA A 137 3.81 3.39 -10.93
CA ALA A 137 2.62 2.81 -10.33
C ALA A 137 2.64 2.85 -8.79
N PHE A 138 3.83 2.97 -8.18
CA PHE A 138 4.02 3.10 -6.73
C PHE A 138 4.34 4.54 -6.30
N MET A 139 4.04 5.54 -7.13
CA MET A 139 4.31 6.94 -6.83
C MET A 139 3.67 7.38 -5.50
N ASP A 140 2.41 7.01 -5.27
CA ASP A 140 1.69 7.30 -4.03
C ASP A 140 2.33 6.65 -2.80
N PHE A 141 2.77 5.40 -2.91
CA PHE A 141 3.54 4.71 -1.86
C PHE A 141 4.88 5.39 -1.58
N ILE A 142 5.61 5.82 -2.62
CA ILE A 142 6.89 6.54 -2.46
C ILE A 142 6.65 7.88 -1.75
N LEU A 143 5.64 8.66 -2.15
CA LEU A 143 5.31 9.91 -1.49
C LEU A 143 4.94 9.70 -0.03
N ASN A 144 4.14 8.65 0.25
CA ASN A 144 3.79 8.26 1.61
C ASN A 144 5.04 7.92 2.43
N TRP A 145 5.96 7.13 1.87
CA TRP A 145 7.23 6.75 2.51
C TRP A 145 8.12 7.96 2.82
N VAL A 146 8.32 8.86 1.86
CA VAL A 146 9.12 10.09 2.06
C VAL A 146 8.46 10.97 3.13
N LYS A 147 7.13 11.09 3.13
CA LYS A 147 6.39 11.89 4.12
C LYS A 147 6.59 11.36 5.54
N HIS A 148 6.45 10.05 5.76
CA HIS A 148 6.69 9.43 7.07
C HIS A 148 8.11 9.69 7.58
N LEU A 149 9.14 9.48 6.75
CA LEU A 149 10.52 9.71 7.17
C LEU A 149 10.83 11.19 7.43
N THR A 150 10.32 12.10 6.60
CA THR A 150 10.53 13.53 6.82
C THR A 150 9.80 14.04 8.07
N ASP A 151 8.62 13.51 8.42
CA ASP A 151 7.95 13.78 9.69
C ASP A 151 8.76 13.27 10.91
N LEU A 152 9.55 12.22 10.71
CA LEU A 152 10.47 11.65 11.70
C LEU A 152 11.85 12.34 11.71
N ASN A 153 12.01 13.45 10.99
CA ASN A 153 13.26 14.19 10.81
C ASN A 153 14.41 13.37 10.18
N VAL A 154 14.07 12.43 9.29
CA VAL A 154 15.02 11.62 8.51
C VAL A 154 15.05 12.15 7.08
N PHE A 155 16.18 12.75 6.69
CA PHE A 155 16.35 13.45 5.41
C PHE A 155 17.49 12.89 4.53
N ASN A 156 18.24 11.90 5.02
CA ASN A 156 19.27 11.18 4.27
C ASN A 156 18.64 10.15 3.32
N LEU A 157 17.74 10.64 2.46
CA LEU A 157 16.93 9.84 1.55
C LEU A 157 17.47 9.93 0.12
N LEU A 158 17.37 8.83 -0.63
CA LEU A 158 17.62 8.79 -2.06
C LEU A 158 16.70 7.74 -2.70
N ILE A 159 15.93 8.13 -3.72
CA ILE A 159 14.92 7.26 -4.35
C ILE A 159 15.44 6.78 -5.72
N GLY A 160 15.40 5.47 -5.95
CA GLY A 160 15.67 4.87 -7.26
C GLY A 160 14.42 4.85 -8.13
N ALA A 161 14.42 5.61 -9.24
CA ALA A 161 13.35 5.55 -10.21
C ALA A 161 13.63 4.48 -11.27
N MET A 162 12.69 3.55 -11.44
CA MET A 162 12.79 2.45 -12.41
C MET A 162 12.30 2.84 -13.82
N ASP A 163 11.69 4.02 -13.94
CA ASP A 163 11.22 4.60 -15.18
C ASP A 163 11.30 6.14 -15.14
N THR A 164 11.37 6.76 -16.32
CA THR A 164 11.54 8.21 -16.48
C THR A 164 10.35 9.02 -15.95
N LYS A 165 9.13 8.47 -16.02
CA LYS A 165 7.92 9.19 -15.58
C LYS A 165 7.93 9.39 -14.06
N LEU A 166 8.35 8.37 -13.30
CA LEU A 166 8.56 8.49 -11.86
C LEU A 166 9.68 9.48 -11.55
N LEU A 167 10.80 9.38 -12.28
CA LEU A 167 11.95 10.25 -12.08
C LEU A 167 11.56 11.72 -12.23
N GLU A 168 10.89 12.07 -13.33
CA GLU A 168 10.39 13.42 -13.59
C GLU A 168 9.44 13.89 -12.49
N ALA A 169 8.48 13.04 -12.11
CA ALA A 169 7.48 13.38 -11.10
C ALA A 169 8.09 13.65 -9.71
N LEU A 170 9.10 12.87 -9.30
CA LEU A 170 9.80 13.05 -8.03
C LEU A 170 10.72 14.28 -8.05
N TYR A 171 11.43 14.51 -9.17
CA TYR A 171 12.26 15.70 -9.34
C TYR A 171 11.44 16.99 -9.17
N TRP A 172 10.28 17.07 -9.83
CA TRP A 172 9.40 18.23 -9.74
C TRP A 172 8.74 18.41 -8.37
N LYS A 173 8.75 17.38 -7.51
CA LYS A 173 8.32 17.46 -6.12
C LYS A 173 9.45 17.76 -5.13
N GLY A 174 10.67 18.01 -5.61
CA GLY A 174 11.81 18.28 -4.74
C GLY A 174 12.31 17.05 -3.98
N ILE A 175 12.07 15.85 -4.50
CA ILE A 175 12.48 14.59 -3.87
C ILE A 175 13.78 14.10 -4.52
N PRO A 176 14.85 13.84 -3.74
CA PRO A 176 16.11 13.34 -4.29
C PRO A 176 15.94 11.97 -4.95
N VAL A 177 16.13 11.94 -6.27
CA VAL A 177 15.85 10.78 -7.13
C VAL A 177 16.99 10.54 -8.10
N PHE A 178 17.31 9.28 -8.41
CA PHE A 178 18.26 8.90 -9.46
C PHE A 178 17.61 7.91 -10.42
N ASP A 179 18.15 7.81 -11.64
CA ASP A 179 17.75 6.84 -12.65
C ASP A 179 18.42 5.49 -12.39
N MET A 180 17.63 4.44 -12.24
CA MET A 180 18.14 3.07 -12.11
C MET A 180 18.56 2.49 -13.48
N GLY A 181 18.13 3.08 -14.59
CA GLY A 181 18.44 2.60 -15.95
C GLY A 181 17.68 1.32 -16.36
N SER A 182 16.72 0.87 -15.54
CA SER A 182 15.99 -0.39 -15.74
C SER A 182 14.91 -0.31 -16.84
N ASN A 183 14.44 0.90 -17.18
CA ASN A 183 13.38 1.17 -18.17
C ASN A 183 12.14 0.26 -18.01
N MET A 184 11.66 0.13 -16.78
CA MET A 184 10.53 -0.75 -16.44
C MET A 184 9.19 -0.15 -16.87
N ASN A 185 8.17 -1.00 -16.95
CA ASN A 185 6.81 -0.55 -17.28
C ASN A 185 6.25 0.33 -16.14
N THR A 186 5.40 1.29 -16.48
CA THR A 186 4.80 2.26 -15.54
C THR A 186 3.53 1.76 -14.86
N ILE A 187 3.20 0.47 -15.00
CA ILE A 187 2.02 -0.18 -14.42
C ILE A 187 2.44 -1.13 -13.30
N ASP A 188 1.52 -1.39 -12.36
CA ASP A 188 1.70 -2.45 -11.38
C ASP A 188 1.57 -3.81 -12.08
N VAL A 189 2.60 -4.63 -11.96
CA VAL A 189 2.71 -5.95 -12.61
C VAL A 189 2.19 -7.08 -11.73
N GLY A 190 1.80 -6.79 -10.49
CA GLY A 190 1.25 -7.74 -9.53
C GLY A 190 2.31 -8.65 -8.91
N TRP A 191 2.10 -8.99 -7.62
CA TRP A 191 2.98 -9.87 -6.86
C TRP A 191 3.12 -11.25 -7.50
N GLY A 192 4.33 -11.80 -7.50
CA GLY A 192 4.65 -13.14 -8.02
C GLY A 192 4.68 -13.26 -9.55
N SER A 193 4.45 -12.18 -10.30
CA SER A 193 4.58 -12.20 -11.77
C SER A 193 6.04 -12.28 -12.24
N PRO A 194 6.31 -12.74 -13.48
CA PRO A 194 7.67 -12.73 -14.04
C PRO A 194 8.30 -11.33 -14.04
N THR A 195 7.51 -10.29 -14.27
CA THR A 195 7.99 -8.90 -14.23
C THR A 195 8.24 -8.44 -12.79
N PHE A 196 7.44 -8.87 -11.82
CA PHE A 196 7.73 -8.65 -10.39
C PHE A 196 9.07 -9.27 -9.99
N HIS A 197 9.36 -10.51 -10.42
CA HIS A 197 10.68 -11.11 -10.20
C HIS A 197 11.80 -10.31 -10.87
N LYS A 198 11.55 -9.75 -12.06
CA LYS A 198 12.51 -8.86 -12.73
C LYS A 198 12.73 -7.56 -11.93
N MET A 199 11.68 -6.97 -11.36
CA MET A 199 11.79 -5.77 -10.51
C MET A 199 12.53 -6.06 -9.21
N GLY A 200 12.27 -7.20 -8.56
CA GLY A 200 12.98 -7.62 -7.34
C GLY A 200 14.50 -7.74 -7.55
N ARG A 201 14.93 -8.20 -8.74
CA ARG A 201 16.37 -8.24 -9.09
C ARG A 201 17.06 -6.88 -9.13
N GLU A 202 16.35 -5.82 -9.53
CA GLU A 202 16.92 -4.46 -9.57
C GLU A 202 17.40 -4.02 -8.18
N LYS A 203 16.76 -4.51 -7.13
CA LYS A 203 17.19 -4.37 -5.73
C LYS A 203 18.61 -4.86 -5.51
N VAL A 204 18.93 -6.06 -6.02
CA VAL A 204 20.23 -6.72 -5.85
C VAL A 204 21.31 -6.01 -6.64
N PHE A 205 21.01 -5.55 -7.85
CA PHE A 205 21.91 -4.72 -8.65
C PHE A 205 22.19 -3.38 -7.97
N LEU A 206 21.17 -2.75 -7.38
CA LEU A 206 21.31 -1.50 -6.64
C LEU A 206 22.22 -1.67 -5.42
N ILE A 207 22.03 -2.72 -4.61
CA ILE A 207 22.91 -3.04 -3.47
C ILE A 207 24.36 -3.21 -3.93
N ASN A 208 24.58 -3.97 -5.02
CA ASN A 208 25.92 -4.18 -5.59
C ASN A 208 26.59 -2.90 -6.08
N THR A 209 25.80 -1.90 -6.47
CA THR A 209 26.29 -0.60 -6.94
C THR A 209 26.60 0.33 -5.76
N LEU A 210 25.75 0.34 -4.73
CA LEU A 210 25.87 1.24 -3.60
C LEU A 210 26.92 0.80 -2.56
N LEU A 211 27.04 -0.49 -2.24
CA LEU A 211 27.99 -0.96 -1.22
C LEU A 211 29.46 -0.58 -1.52
N PRO A 212 29.95 -0.61 -2.77
CA PRO A 212 31.29 -0.12 -3.12
C PRO A 212 31.53 1.36 -2.83
N PHE A 213 30.48 2.21 -2.73
CA PHE A 213 30.64 3.64 -2.44
C PHE A 213 31.12 3.90 -1.00
N GLY A 214 31.00 2.92 -0.11
CA GLY A 214 31.53 2.97 1.25
C GLY A 214 30.57 3.51 2.32
N TYR A 215 29.29 3.67 1.99
CA TYR A 215 28.24 4.08 2.93
C TYR A 215 27.44 2.88 3.43
N GLU A 216 26.89 2.99 4.64
CA GLU A 216 25.88 2.08 5.15
C GLU A 216 24.55 2.32 4.42
N LEU A 217 23.87 1.25 4.05
CA LEU A 217 22.65 1.29 3.23
C LEU A 217 21.49 0.71 4.04
N LEU A 218 20.49 1.54 4.36
CA LEU A 218 19.17 1.06 4.78
C LEU A 218 18.27 1.06 3.55
N LEU A 219 18.03 -0.10 2.97
CA LEU A 219 17.17 -0.25 1.81
C LEU A 219 15.81 -0.83 2.24
N CYS A 220 14.74 -0.38 1.62
CA CYS A 220 13.42 -0.94 1.87
C CYS A 220 12.51 -0.90 0.64
N ASP A 221 11.57 -1.84 0.60
CA ASP A 221 10.50 -1.84 -0.40
C ASP A 221 9.61 -0.59 -0.21
N THR A 222 8.88 -0.19 -1.26
CA THR A 222 8.05 1.02 -1.23
C THR A 222 6.73 0.84 -0.50
N ASP A 223 6.30 -0.40 -0.30
CA ASP A 223 5.04 -0.80 0.31
C ASP A 223 5.17 -1.07 1.82
N MET A 224 6.05 -0.33 2.48
CA MET A 224 6.21 -0.27 3.92
C MET A 224 6.15 1.17 4.42
N VAL A 225 5.86 1.35 5.70
CA VAL A 225 5.86 2.67 6.36
C VAL A 225 6.76 2.66 7.60
N TRP A 226 7.48 3.76 7.82
CA TRP A 226 8.25 4.03 9.03
C TRP A 226 7.40 4.80 10.03
N LEU A 227 7.26 4.30 11.25
CA LEU A 227 6.48 4.92 12.34
C LEU A 227 7.39 5.54 13.41
N LYS A 228 8.67 5.19 13.40
CA LYS A 228 9.72 5.73 14.28
C LYS A 228 11.03 5.81 13.51
N ASN A 229 11.88 6.79 13.85
CA ASN A 229 13.20 6.92 13.22
C ASN A 229 14.02 5.63 13.42
N PRO A 230 14.38 4.89 12.35
CA PRO A 230 15.03 3.59 12.49
C PRO A 230 16.53 3.66 12.79
N LEU A 231 17.17 4.79 12.51
CA LEU A 231 18.63 4.91 12.58
C LEU A 231 19.18 4.67 14.00
N PRO A 232 18.58 5.21 15.08
CA PRO A 232 19.02 4.91 16.45
C PRO A 232 18.87 3.44 16.83
N TYR A 233 17.88 2.73 16.28
CA TYR A 233 17.72 1.30 16.55
C TYR A 233 18.83 0.50 15.87
N ILE A 234 19.09 0.76 14.60
CA ILE A 234 20.14 0.10 13.81
C ILE A 234 21.52 0.34 14.44
N ALA A 235 21.78 1.55 14.93
CA ALA A 235 23.04 1.93 15.56
C ALA A 235 23.37 1.14 16.86
N ARG A 236 22.39 0.43 17.45
CA ARG A 236 22.63 -0.47 18.60
C ARG A 236 23.48 -1.69 18.24
N PHE A 237 23.62 -2.01 16.94
CA PHE A 237 24.29 -3.21 16.45
C PHE A 237 25.47 -2.85 15.51
N PRO A 238 26.53 -2.21 16.03
CA PRO A 238 27.67 -1.76 15.23
C PRO A 238 28.49 -2.92 14.63
N GLU A 239 28.37 -4.13 15.19
CA GLU A 239 29.05 -5.33 14.70
C GLU A 239 28.28 -6.07 13.61
N ALA A 240 27.01 -5.76 13.37
CA ALA A 240 26.22 -6.46 12.35
C ALA A 240 26.70 -6.09 10.93
N ASP A 241 26.99 -7.07 10.08
CA ASP A 241 27.23 -6.80 8.67
C ASP A 241 25.91 -6.49 7.95
N VAL A 242 24.86 -7.24 8.31
CA VAL A 242 23.51 -7.13 7.78
C VAL A 242 22.49 -7.25 8.90
N LEU A 243 21.49 -6.36 8.90
CA LEU A 243 20.24 -6.55 9.65
C LEU A 243 19.11 -6.77 8.65
N THR A 244 18.25 -7.76 8.86
CA THR A 244 17.14 -8.08 7.96
C THR A 244 15.83 -8.25 8.72
N SER A 245 14.72 -7.79 8.15
CA SER A 245 13.39 -8.19 8.61
C SER A 245 13.10 -9.67 8.37
N SER A 246 11.99 -10.18 8.90
CA SER A 246 11.53 -11.54 8.68
C SER A 246 10.03 -11.61 8.43
N ASP A 247 9.60 -12.66 7.74
CA ASP A 247 8.19 -13.06 7.61
C ASP A 247 7.75 -13.92 8.83
N GLN A 248 8.43 -13.75 9.97
CA GLN A 248 8.08 -14.40 11.23
C GLN A 248 6.75 -13.86 11.75
N VAL A 249 5.86 -14.77 12.14
CA VAL A 249 4.52 -14.42 12.69
C VAL A 249 4.33 -14.84 14.14
N ILE A 250 5.22 -15.70 14.66
CA ILE A 250 5.25 -16.13 16.06
C ILE A 250 6.36 -15.35 16.76
N PRO A 251 6.08 -14.59 17.84
CA PRO A 251 7.11 -13.79 18.51
C PRO A 251 8.17 -14.71 19.14
N THR A 252 9.45 -14.53 18.81
CA THR A 252 10.54 -15.26 19.50
C THR A 252 11.05 -14.48 20.71
N ILE A 253 10.80 -13.17 20.71
CA ILE A 253 11.08 -12.20 21.77
C ILE A 253 9.86 -11.33 22.03
N THR A 254 9.78 -10.76 23.24
CA THR A 254 8.67 -9.89 23.68
C THR A 254 9.14 -8.49 24.06
N ASP A 255 10.41 -8.18 23.82
CA ASP A 255 11.03 -6.87 24.02
C ASP A 255 11.46 -6.28 22.67
N ASP A 256 12.48 -5.42 22.65
CA ASP A 256 12.98 -4.76 21.44
C ASP A 256 14.34 -5.30 20.96
N LYS A 257 14.79 -6.46 21.48
CA LYS A 257 16.01 -7.13 21.02
C LYS A 257 15.81 -7.75 19.63
N LEU A 258 16.91 -8.14 18.99
CA LEU A 258 16.85 -8.97 17.78
C LEU A 258 16.12 -10.29 18.05
N GLU A 259 15.54 -10.90 17.01
CA GLU A 259 14.92 -12.22 17.13
C GLU A 259 15.93 -13.25 17.63
N LYS A 260 15.44 -14.25 18.37
CA LYS A 260 16.20 -15.48 18.63
C LYS A 260 16.24 -16.28 17.34
N TRP A 261 17.31 -16.11 16.57
CA TRP A 261 17.47 -16.73 15.24
C TRP A 261 17.20 -18.23 15.22
N GLN A 262 17.48 -18.97 16.31
CA GLN A 262 17.19 -20.41 16.42
C GLN A 262 15.69 -20.76 16.42
N GLN A 263 14.84 -19.78 16.71
CA GLN A 263 13.38 -19.91 16.80
C GLN A 263 12.66 -19.26 15.62
N VAL A 264 13.40 -18.59 14.73
CA VAL A 264 12.83 -17.98 13.53
C VAL A 264 12.55 -19.09 12.52
N THR A 265 11.28 -19.23 12.15
CA THR A 265 10.80 -20.23 11.19
C THR A 265 10.32 -19.60 9.89
N GLY A 266 10.00 -18.30 9.91
CA GLY A 266 9.67 -17.52 8.73
C GLY A 266 10.92 -17.20 7.89
N ALA A 267 10.71 -16.96 6.60
CA ALA A 267 11.79 -16.52 5.72
C ALA A 267 12.37 -15.18 6.20
N TYR A 268 13.67 -14.96 5.98
CA TYR A 268 14.26 -13.64 6.17
C TYR A 268 13.75 -12.75 5.03
N ASN A 269 12.95 -11.77 5.41
CA ASN A 269 12.26 -10.87 4.50
C ASN A 269 13.22 -9.77 4.08
N ILE A 270 13.35 -9.59 2.77
CA ILE A 270 14.28 -8.63 2.15
C ILE A 270 13.61 -7.31 1.76
N GLY A 271 12.52 -6.96 2.44
CA GLY A 271 11.81 -5.68 2.27
C GLY A 271 12.24 -4.61 3.26
N ILE A 272 12.94 -4.97 4.35
CA ILE A 272 13.66 -4.05 5.23
C ILE A 272 15.01 -4.68 5.57
N PHE A 273 16.09 -4.06 5.14
CA PHE A 273 17.43 -4.53 5.43
C PHE A 273 18.46 -3.40 5.48
N HIS A 274 19.33 -3.50 6.46
CA HIS A 274 20.49 -2.62 6.61
C HIS A 274 21.74 -3.40 6.23
N TRP A 275 22.64 -2.74 5.51
CA TRP A 275 23.91 -3.29 5.06
C TRP A 275 25.05 -2.35 5.44
N ARG A 276 26.05 -2.89 6.13
CA ARG A 276 27.34 -2.24 6.33
C ARG A 276 28.28 -2.61 5.18
N PRO A 277 29.10 -1.69 4.62
CA PRO A 277 29.92 -1.94 3.44
C PRO A 277 31.22 -2.71 3.75
N THR A 278 31.12 -3.77 4.57
CA THR A 278 32.23 -4.67 4.91
C THR A 278 32.58 -5.58 3.74
N ASN A 279 33.72 -6.26 3.83
CA ASN A 279 34.12 -7.24 2.82
C ASN A 279 33.13 -8.42 2.75
N ALA A 280 32.60 -8.86 3.91
CA ALA A 280 31.61 -9.93 3.98
C ALA A 280 30.31 -9.53 3.26
N SER A 281 29.75 -8.36 3.58
CA SER A 281 28.56 -7.83 2.91
C SER A 281 28.73 -7.69 1.40
N LYS A 282 29.88 -7.15 0.95
CA LYS A 282 30.17 -7.00 -0.49
C LYS A 282 30.30 -8.35 -1.20
N ASN A 283 30.87 -9.35 -0.54
CA ASN A 283 30.98 -10.70 -1.08
C ASN A 283 29.61 -11.38 -1.18
N LEU A 284 28.80 -11.32 -0.12
CA LEU A 284 27.42 -11.83 -0.16
C LEU A 284 26.61 -11.17 -1.28
N ALA A 285 26.65 -9.83 -1.38
CA ALA A 285 25.92 -9.11 -2.42
C ALA A 285 26.36 -9.56 -3.83
N ARG A 286 27.66 -9.77 -4.06
CA ARG A 286 28.19 -10.25 -5.34
C ARG A 286 27.69 -11.66 -5.66
N GLU A 287 27.82 -12.60 -4.72
CA GLU A 287 27.36 -13.98 -4.92
C GLU A 287 25.85 -14.06 -5.13
N TRP A 288 25.07 -13.26 -4.39
CA TRP A 288 23.63 -13.17 -4.58
C TRP A 288 23.26 -12.67 -5.97
N LYS A 289 23.94 -11.62 -6.46
CA LYS A 289 23.76 -11.13 -7.83
C LYS A 289 24.11 -12.22 -8.84
N ASP A 290 25.26 -12.87 -8.70
CA ASP A 290 25.72 -13.88 -9.65
C ASP A 290 24.78 -15.10 -9.68
N LEU A 291 24.26 -15.52 -8.52
CA LEU A 291 23.23 -16.56 -8.39
C LEU A 291 21.94 -16.18 -9.13
N LEU A 292 21.46 -14.94 -8.98
CA LEU A 292 20.27 -14.46 -9.67
C LEU A 292 20.49 -14.25 -11.17
N VAL A 293 21.69 -13.88 -11.61
CA VAL A 293 22.01 -13.80 -13.04
C VAL A 293 22.04 -15.20 -13.67
N ALA A 294 22.55 -16.19 -12.93
CA ALA A 294 22.64 -17.57 -13.41
C ALA A 294 21.28 -18.30 -13.52
N ASN A 295 20.28 -17.91 -12.74
CA ASN A 295 18.96 -18.54 -12.73
C ASN A 295 17.82 -17.52 -12.74
N ASP A 296 17.32 -17.18 -13.93
CA ASP A 296 16.25 -16.20 -14.16
C ASP A 296 14.91 -16.51 -13.46
N LYS A 297 14.68 -17.76 -13.02
CA LYS A 297 13.48 -18.18 -12.29
C LYS A 297 13.61 -18.12 -10.78
N LEU A 298 14.82 -18.01 -10.25
CA LEU A 298 15.04 -17.91 -8.81
C LEU A 298 14.51 -16.56 -8.30
N TRP A 299 13.68 -16.62 -7.26
CA TRP A 299 13.19 -15.44 -6.55
C TRP A 299 14.32 -14.85 -5.69
N ASP A 300 14.44 -13.53 -5.66
CA ASP A 300 15.50 -12.80 -4.96
C ASP A 300 15.52 -13.13 -3.46
N GLN A 301 14.36 -13.14 -2.80
CA GLN A 301 14.24 -13.52 -1.39
C GLN A 301 14.72 -14.96 -1.13
N THR A 302 14.34 -15.91 -1.99
CA THR A 302 14.80 -17.30 -1.88
C THR A 302 16.31 -17.38 -2.03
N GLY A 303 16.89 -16.73 -3.05
CA GLY A 303 18.34 -16.72 -3.26
C GLY A 303 19.13 -16.12 -2.09
N PHE A 304 18.60 -15.06 -1.45
CA PHE A 304 19.22 -14.50 -0.25
C PHE A 304 19.18 -15.50 0.91
N ASN A 305 18.01 -16.10 1.16
CA ASN A 305 17.82 -17.07 2.24
C ASN A 305 18.71 -18.31 2.03
N ASP A 306 18.82 -18.84 0.81
CA ASP A 306 19.69 -19.98 0.51
C ASP A 306 21.17 -19.69 0.85
N LEU A 307 21.65 -18.49 0.53
CA LEU A 307 23.03 -18.09 0.80
C LEU A 307 23.31 -17.90 2.30
N VAL A 308 22.44 -17.20 3.01
CA VAL A 308 22.67 -16.92 4.44
C VAL A 308 22.45 -18.14 5.33
N HIS A 309 21.59 -19.08 4.93
CA HIS A 309 21.34 -20.33 5.67
C HIS A 309 22.31 -21.46 5.36
N LYS A 310 23.20 -21.31 4.37
CA LYS A 310 24.16 -22.36 3.97
C LYS A 310 24.96 -22.90 5.17
N VAL A 311 25.49 -21.98 5.99
CA VAL A 311 25.99 -22.27 7.34
C VAL A 311 25.51 -21.15 8.24
N LEU A 312 24.62 -21.50 9.17
CA LEU A 312 24.08 -20.59 10.18
C LEU A 312 24.56 -21.03 11.57
N GLY A 313 25.12 -20.10 12.31
CA GLY A 313 25.77 -20.34 13.60
C GLY A 313 27.30 -20.36 13.51
N PRO A 314 28.00 -20.29 14.66
CA PRO A 314 27.46 -20.10 16.01
C PRO A 314 26.97 -18.65 16.24
N SER A 315 26.47 -18.37 17.44
CA SER A 315 26.23 -16.98 17.87
C SER A 315 27.54 -16.19 17.91
N VAL A 316 27.47 -14.89 17.64
CA VAL A 316 28.64 -14.00 17.74
C VAL A 316 28.92 -13.73 19.22
N GLU A 317 30.14 -14.04 19.67
CA GLU A 317 30.51 -13.89 21.09
C GLU A 317 30.44 -12.43 21.54
N GLY A 318 29.81 -12.18 22.70
CA GLY A 318 29.62 -10.83 23.26
C GLY A 318 28.48 -10.02 22.61
N GLU A 319 27.91 -10.47 21.50
CA GLU A 319 26.89 -9.76 20.74
C GLU A 319 25.51 -10.45 20.84
N ASN A 320 24.63 -9.90 21.66
CA ASN A 320 23.32 -10.50 21.90
C ASN A 320 22.43 -10.45 20.65
N GLY A 321 22.11 -11.64 20.11
CA GLY A 321 21.17 -11.79 18.99
C GLY A 321 21.80 -11.79 17.60
N LEU A 322 23.13 -11.59 17.48
CA LEU A 322 23.85 -11.76 16.23
C LEU A 322 24.30 -13.21 16.02
N VAL A 323 24.32 -13.63 14.76
CA VAL A 323 24.69 -14.99 14.33
C VAL A 323 25.65 -14.93 13.15
N TYR A 324 26.60 -15.85 13.12
CA TYR A 324 27.40 -16.06 11.91
C TYR A 324 26.56 -16.73 10.82
N ALA A 325 26.58 -16.16 9.63
CA ALA A 325 25.87 -16.63 8.44
C ALA A 325 26.84 -16.65 7.25
N PHE A 326 26.37 -17.17 6.11
CA PHE A 326 27.14 -17.16 4.84
C PHE A 326 28.55 -17.75 5.03
N ASP A 327 28.59 -19.06 5.29
CA ASP A 327 29.81 -19.84 5.54
C ASP A 327 30.67 -19.30 6.71
N GLY A 328 30.01 -18.71 7.71
CA GLY A 328 30.67 -18.18 8.92
C GLY A 328 31.35 -16.83 8.74
N SER A 329 31.19 -16.18 7.58
CA SER A 329 31.91 -14.94 7.24
C SER A 329 31.12 -13.67 7.54
N LEU A 330 29.80 -13.75 7.65
CA LEU A 330 28.89 -12.63 7.81
C LEU A 330 28.28 -12.62 9.21
N LYS A 331 28.24 -11.48 9.89
CA LYS A 331 27.47 -11.27 11.12
C LYS A 331 26.06 -10.78 10.78
N LEU A 332 25.06 -11.62 10.97
CA LEU A 332 23.67 -11.34 10.66
C LEU A 332 22.86 -11.06 11.94
N GLY A 333 21.97 -10.07 11.88
CA GLY A 333 20.91 -9.87 12.86
C GLY A 333 19.52 -9.88 12.21
N ILE A 334 18.53 -10.39 12.93
CA ILE A 334 17.15 -10.46 12.46
C ILE A 334 16.32 -9.46 13.27
N LEU A 335 15.75 -8.48 12.57
CA LEU A 335 14.91 -7.46 13.18
C LEU A 335 13.64 -8.11 13.75
N PRO A 336 13.22 -7.73 14.97
CA PRO A 336 12.08 -8.33 15.63
C PRO A 336 10.76 -7.98 14.95
N ALA A 337 9.98 -9.01 14.60
CA ALA A 337 8.68 -8.89 13.96
C ALA A 337 7.63 -8.20 14.85
N SER A 338 7.90 -8.06 16.14
CA SER A 338 7.07 -7.32 17.09
C SER A 338 7.13 -5.79 16.94
N ILE A 339 8.17 -5.25 16.29
CA ILE A 339 8.33 -3.80 16.06
C ILE A 339 8.75 -3.45 14.63
N PHE A 340 9.32 -4.39 13.86
CA PHE A 340 9.46 -4.31 12.40
C PHE A 340 8.41 -5.23 11.79
N CYS A 341 7.17 -4.77 11.85
CA CYS A 341 6.01 -5.63 11.71
C CYS A 341 5.76 -5.98 10.24
N SER A 342 5.43 -7.25 9.99
CA SER A 342 4.68 -7.66 8.81
C SER A 342 3.21 -7.24 8.90
N GLY A 343 2.46 -7.40 7.81
CA GLY A 343 1.04 -7.10 7.82
C GLY A 343 0.24 -8.02 8.73
N HIS A 344 0.63 -9.29 8.85
CA HIS A 344 -0.03 -10.23 9.76
C HIS A 344 0.23 -9.85 11.24
N THR A 345 1.48 -9.55 11.59
CA THR A 345 1.84 -9.17 12.98
C THR A 345 1.22 -7.83 13.40
N PHE A 346 1.13 -6.84 12.50
CA PHE A 346 0.52 -5.55 12.82
C PHE A 346 -1.01 -5.58 12.75
N PHE A 347 -1.58 -5.91 11.59
CA PHE A 347 -3.01 -5.68 11.32
C PHE A 347 -3.93 -6.83 11.78
N VAL A 348 -3.42 -8.07 11.86
CA VAL A 348 -4.23 -9.23 12.27
C VAL A 348 -4.01 -9.52 13.75
N GLN A 349 -2.75 -9.62 14.17
CA GLN A 349 -2.41 -9.91 15.56
C GLN A 349 -2.48 -8.70 16.47
N SER A 350 -2.33 -7.46 15.97
CA SER A 350 -2.07 -6.29 16.83
C SER A 350 -0.91 -6.56 17.80
N MET A 351 0.14 -7.24 17.32
CA MET A 351 1.25 -7.74 18.15
C MET A 351 1.93 -6.62 18.96
N PRO A 352 2.28 -5.45 18.38
CA PRO A 352 2.89 -4.37 19.16
C PRO A 352 2.00 -3.92 20.32
N GLN A 353 0.69 -3.80 20.11
CA GLN A 353 -0.26 -3.36 21.14
C GLN A 353 -0.39 -4.40 22.25
N GLN A 354 -0.39 -5.69 21.91
CA GLN A 354 -0.44 -6.77 22.90
C GLN A 354 0.83 -6.85 23.74
N LEU A 355 1.99 -6.60 23.13
CA LEU A 355 3.29 -6.59 23.81
C LEU A 355 3.65 -5.24 24.44
N ARG A 356 2.82 -4.21 24.23
CA ARG A 356 3.04 -2.83 24.68
C ARG A 356 4.35 -2.23 24.14
N LEU A 357 4.63 -2.50 22.87
CA LEU A 357 5.78 -2.01 22.14
C LEU A 357 5.38 -0.93 21.14
N GLU A 358 6.32 -0.03 20.86
CA GLU A 358 6.19 0.96 19.79
C GLU A 358 6.82 0.41 18.50
N PRO A 359 6.04 0.23 17.43
CA PRO A 359 6.56 -0.27 16.16
C PRO A 359 7.45 0.78 15.49
N TYR A 360 8.54 0.32 14.87
CA TYR A 360 9.39 1.12 13.99
C TYR A 360 8.87 1.14 12.56
N ALA A 361 8.38 -0.01 12.08
CA ALA A 361 7.92 -0.15 10.71
C ALA A 361 6.72 -1.08 10.62
N VAL A 362 5.93 -0.87 9.55
CA VAL A 362 4.89 -1.80 9.11
C VAL A 362 5.09 -2.05 7.62
N HIS A 363 5.48 -3.27 7.28
CA HIS A 363 5.61 -3.74 5.91
C HIS A 363 4.30 -4.42 5.49
N THR A 364 3.74 -4.04 4.35
CA THR A 364 2.49 -4.62 3.84
C THR A 364 2.70 -5.98 3.14
N THR A 365 3.28 -6.94 3.89
CA THR A 365 3.29 -8.38 3.60
C THR A 365 2.18 -9.13 4.33
N PHE A 366 1.69 -10.24 3.79
CA PHE A 366 0.48 -10.95 4.28
C PHE A 366 -0.85 -10.19 4.03
N GLN A 367 -1.00 -9.52 2.87
CA GLN A 367 -2.21 -8.78 2.46
C GLN A 367 -2.84 -9.36 1.21
N TYR A 368 -4.16 -9.27 1.14
CA TYR A 368 -4.95 -9.61 -0.03
C TYR A 368 -5.14 -8.41 -0.96
N ALA A 369 -5.76 -8.64 -2.11
CA ALA A 369 -6.13 -7.59 -3.07
C ALA A 369 -4.95 -6.76 -3.66
N GLY A 370 -3.72 -7.28 -3.62
CA GLY A 370 -2.56 -6.64 -4.24
C GLY A 370 -2.32 -5.21 -3.73
N THR A 371 -1.84 -4.33 -4.59
CA THR A 371 -1.52 -2.92 -4.25
C THR A 371 -2.70 -2.16 -3.66
N GLU A 372 -3.91 -2.41 -4.16
CA GLU A 372 -5.13 -1.80 -3.65
C GLU A 372 -5.43 -2.20 -2.19
N GLY A 373 -5.24 -3.48 -1.85
CA GLY A 373 -5.39 -3.97 -0.48
C GLY A 373 -4.30 -3.47 0.46
N LYS A 374 -3.05 -3.38 -0.02
CA LYS A 374 -1.93 -2.77 0.73
C LYS A 374 -2.23 -1.31 1.08
N ARG A 375 -2.70 -0.53 0.10
CA ARG A 375 -3.11 0.88 0.32
C ARG A 375 -4.24 0.96 1.32
N HIS A 376 -5.25 0.10 1.18
CA HIS A 376 -6.39 0.06 2.10
C HIS A 376 -5.96 -0.27 3.55
N ARG A 377 -5.03 -1.20 3.75
CA ARG A 377 -4.50 -1.53 5.09
C ARG A 377 -3.82 -0.35 5.76
N LEU A 378 -3.00 0.38 5.00
CA LEU A 378 -2.36 1.58 5.50
C LEU A 378 -3.40 2.66 5.82
N ARG A 379 -4.47 2.79 5.03
CA ARG A 379 -5.59 3.69 5.32
C ARG A 379 -6.36 3.27 6.58
N GLU A 380 -6.65 1.98 6.77
CA GLU A 380 -7.29 1.45 7.98
C GLU A 380 -6.50 1.82 9.24
N ALA A 381 -5.17 1.81 9.18
CA ALA A 381 -4.30 2.27 10.27
C ALA A 381 -4.02 3.79 10.27
N MET A 382 -4.60 4.56 9.35
CA MET A 382 -4.40 6.01 9.14
C MET A 382 -2.94 6.40 8.82
N PHE A 383 -2.19 5.45 8.26
CA PHE A 383 -0.79 5.59 7.83
C PHE A 383 -0.61 5.91 6.35
N PHE A 384 -1.69 6.03 5.57
CA PHE A 384 -1.60 6.48 4.19
C PHE A 384 -1.93 7.98 4.09
N TYR A 385 -1.06 8.75 3.45
CA TYR A 385 -1.26 10.16 3.16
C TYR A 385 -1.99 10.32 1.83
N ASP A 386 -3.30 10.56 1.90
CA ASP A 386 -4.12 10.86 0.73
C ASP A 386 -4.19 12.37 0.45
N GLU A 387 -4.49 12.72 -0.80
CA GLU A 387 -4.76 14.10 -1.21
C GLU A 387 -6.06 14.63 -0.57
N PRO A 388 -6.21 15.97 -0.41
CA PRO A 388 -7.37 16.57 0.26
C PRO A 388 -8.74 16.11 -0.27
N GLU A 389 -8.87 15.85 -1.56
CA GLU A 389 -10.10 15.41 -2.22
C GLU A 389 -10.57 14.04 -1.71
N TYR A 390 -9.66 13.21 -1.20
CA TYR A 390 -10.03 11.92 -0.59
C TYR A 390 -10.92 12.10 0.64
N TYR A 391 -10.70 13.18 1.38
CA TYR A 391 -11.34 13.48 2.66
C TYR A 391 -12.63 14.33 2.55
N ASP A 392 -12.92 14.93 1.40
CA ASP A 392 -14.13 15.74 1.16
C ASP A 392 -14.81 15.32 -0.15
N SER A 393 -15.52 14.17 -0.10
CA SER A 393 -16.29 13.67 -1.23
C SER A 393 -17.46 14.61 -1.55
N SER A 394 -17.68 14.90 -2.84
CA SER A 394 -18.72 15.84 -3.30
C SER A 394 -20.13 15.42 -2.89
N GLY A 395 -20.44 14.12 -2.88
CA GLY A 395 -21.71 13.56 -2.42
C GLY A 395 -21.84 13.44 -0.91
N GLY A 396 -20.76 13.66 -0.16
CA GLY A 396 -20.66 13.38 1.27
C GLY A 396 -20.60 11.87 1.58
N PHE A 397 -20.66 11.57 2.87
CA PHE A 397 -20.45 10.25 3.43
C PHE A 397 -21.72 9.68 4.04
N LEU A 398 -21.86 8.37 3.92
CA LEU A 398 -22.82 7.53 4.63
C LEU A 398 -22.04 6.64 5.60
N SER A 399 -22.48 6.55 6.84
CA SER A 399 -21.93 5.62 7.84
C SER A 399 -23.07 4.98 8.64
N PHE A 400 -22.75 3.98 9.46
CA PHE A 400 -23.71 3.41 10.39
C PHE A 400 -23.02 2.79 11.60
N LYS A 401 -23.75 2.70 12.71
CA LYS A 401 -23.32 1.97 13.90
C LYS A 401 -23.55 0.47 13.68
N PRO A 402 -22.50 -0.36 13.55
CA PRO A 402 -22.68 -1.80 13.39
C PRO A 402 -23.27 -2.37 14.68
N SER A 403 -24.34 -3.13 14.57
CA SER A 403 -24.89 -3.92 15.67
C SER A 403 -24.49 -5.37 15.45
N ILE A 404 -23.87 -6.02 16.43
CA ILE A 404 -23.59 -7.46 16.38
C ILE A 404 -24.04 -8.06 17.72
N PRO A 405 -24.95 -9.06 17.72
CA PRO A 405 -25.32 -9.79 18.91
C PRO A 405 -24.09 -10.36 19.61
N LYS A 406 -23.96 -10.14 20.93
CA LYS A 406 -22.82 -10.65 21.73
C LYS A 406 -22.64 -12.16 21.56
N ALA A 407 -23.74 -12.91 21.44
CA ALA A 407 -23.71 -14.36 21.20
C ALA A 407 -22.97 -14.73 19.90
N LEU A 408 -23.14 -13.97 18.82
CA LEU A 408 -22.40 -14.19 17.57
C LEU A 408 -20.91 -13.86 17.67
N LEU A 409 -20.51 -13.03 18.63
CA LEU A 409 -19.10 -12.70 18.87
C LEU A 409 -18.41 -13.65 19.84
N LEU A 410 -19.08 -14.00 20.94
CA LEU A 410 -18.42 -14.56 22.12
C LEU A 410 -18.86 -15.99 22.47
N ASP A 411 -20.04 -16.44 22.02
CA ASP A 411 -20.58 -17.73 22.44
C ASP A 411 -20.11 -18.86 21.50
N GLY A 412 -20.02 -20.07 22.05
CA GLY A 412 -19.75 -21.30 21.33
C GLY A 412 -18.32 -21.45 20.82
N ALA A 413 -18.06 -22.56 20.10
CA ALA A 413 -16.76 -22.80 19.50
C ALA A 413 -16.50 -21.86 18.32
N HIS A 414 -15.25 -21.43 18.16
CA HIS A 414 -14.81 -20.65 17.01
C HIS A 414 -14.41 -21.59 15.87
N ASN A 415 -15.41 -21.94 15.05
CA ASN A 415 -15.27 -22.82 13.89
C ASN A 415 -15.84 -22.17 12.62
N LEU A 416 -15.73 -22.88 11.50
CA LEU A 416 -16.21 -22.45 10.18
C LEU A 416 -17.67 -21.98 10.17
N GLU A 417 -18.59 -22.75 10.76
CA GLU A 417 -20.02 -22.42 10.79
C GLU A 417 -20.28 -21.14 11.59
N SER A 418 -19.71 -21.06 12.80
CA SER A 418 -19.86 -19.87 13.65
C SER A 418 -19.22 -18.63 13.02
N HIS A 419 -18.13 -18.82 12.28
CA HIS A 419 -17.44 -17.77 11.55
C HIS A 419 -18.33 -17.18 10.46
N PHE A 420 -18.88 -18.01 9.58
CA PHE A 420 -19.75 -17.54 8.52
C PHE A 420 -21.07 -16.99 9.06
N SER A 421 -21.56 -17.49 10.20
CA SER A 421 -22.72 -16.91 10.87
C SER A 421 -22.45 -15.46 11.28
N LEU A 422 -21.28 -15.17 11.86
CA LEU A 422 -20.84 -13.82 12.22
C LEU A 422 -20.61 -12.92 10.99
N VAL A 423 -19.89 -13.42 9.97
CA VAL A 423 -19.59 -12.64 8.75
C VAL A 423 -20.87 -12.33 7.99
N ASN A 424 -21.75 -13.31 7.75
CA ASN A 424 -23.00 -13.09 7.02
C ASN A 424 -23.93 -12.10 7.73
N TYR A 425 -23.94 -12.10 9.06
CA TYR A 425 -24.71 -11.14 9.84
C TYR A 425 -24.25 -9.69 9.58
N GLN A 426 -22.94 -9.46 9.55
CA GLN A 426 -22.36 -8.15 9.23
C GLN A 426 -22.59 -7.79 7.75
N LEU A 427 -22.39 -8.74 6.84
CA LEU A 427 -22.62 -8.54 5.40
C LEU A 427 -24.06 -8.12 5.08
N LYS A 428 -25.06 -8.61 5.82
CA LYS A 428 -26.45 -8.16 5.64
C LYS A 428 -26.59 -6.65 5.85
N GLN A 429 -25.99 -6.11 6.91
CA GLN A 429 -26.01 -4.68 7.21
C GLN A 429 -25.24 -3.87 6.16
N ILE A 430 -24.05 -4.34 5.77
CA ILE A 430 -23.20 -3.67 4.78
C ILE A 430 -23.87 -3.65 3.39
N ARG A 431 -24.55 -4.74 3.00
CA ARG A 431 -25.32 -4.78 1.74
C ARG A 431 -26.43 -3.74 1.72
N THR A 432 -27.15 -3.56 2.83
CA THR A 432 -28.14 -2.48 2.97
C THR A 432 -27.47 -1.11 2.83
N ALA A 433 -26.33 -0.91 3.51
CA ALA A 433 -25.60 0.35 3.46
C ALA A 433 -25.10 0.69 2.05
N LEU A 434 -24.53 -0.29 1.33
CA LEU A 434 -24.10 -0.16 -0.06
C LEU A 434 -25.28 0.14 -0.99
N ALA A 435 -26.45 -0.45 -0.75
CA ALA A 435 -27.65 -0.18 -1.53
C ALA A 435 -28.12 1.27 -1.36
N ILE A 436 -28.13 1.78 -0.12
CA ILE A 436 -28.46 3.17 0.18
C ILE A 436 -27.41 4.11 -0.43
N ALA A 437 -26.12 3.84 -0.21
CA ALA A 437 -25.01 4.62 -0.77
C ALA A 437 -25.12 4.75 -2.30
N SER A 438 -25.39 3.62 -2.99
CA SER A 438 -25.65 3.59 -4.43
C SER A 438 -26.90 4.34 -4.84
N LEU A 439 -27.94 4.35 -4.00
CA LEU A 439 -29.20 5.06 -4.26
C LEU A 439 -28.98 6.58 -4.30
N VAL A 440 -28.23 7.10 -3.32
CA VAL A 440 -28.10 8.55 -3.06
C VAL A 440 -26.73 9.12 -3.43
N ASN A 441 -25.91 8.34 -4.14
CA ASN A 441 -24.57 8.72 -4.60
C ASN A 441 -23.67 9.27 -3.48
N ARG A 442 -23.62 8.54 -2.34
CA ARG A 442 -22.75 8.86 -1.21
C ARG A 442 -21.64 7.83 -1.05
N THR A 443 -20.48 8.29 -0.58
CA THR A 443 -19.37 7.41 -0.25
C THR A 443 -19.65 6.67 1.06
N LEU A 444 -19.62 5.33 1.06
CA LEU A 444 -19.85 4.54 2.26
C LEU A 444 -18.58 4.45 3.13
N VAL A 445 -18.64 4.91 4.37
CA VAL A 445 -17.65 4.55 5.39
C VAL A 445 -17.98 3.14 5.88
N MET A 446 -17.10 2.18 5.57
CA MET A 446 -17.27 0.79 5.94
C MET A 446 -17.23 0.63 7.48
N PRO A 447 -17.99 -0.29 8.08
CA PRO A 447 -17.89 -0.53 9.52
C PRO A 447 -16.62 -1.34 9.86
N PRO A 448 -16.15 -1.32 11.13
CA PRO A 448 -15.21 -2.31 11.61
C PRO A 448 -15.79 -3.73 11.45
N LEU A 449 -14.96 -4.67 11.01
CA LEU A 449 -15.37 -6.05 10.72
C LEU A 449 -14.80 -7.02 11.75
N TRP A 450 -15.62 -7.94 12.23
CA TRP A 450 -15.22 -8.96 13.18
C TRP A 450 -15.15 -10.34 12.54
N CYS A 451 -14.05 -11.04 12.80
CA CYS A 451 -13.82 -12.39 12.31
C CYS A 451 -13.47 -13.32 13.46
N ARG A 452 -13.96 -14.56 13.38
CA ARG A 452 -13.53 -15.64 14.29
C ARG A 452 -12.28 -16.34 13.79
N LEU A 453 -12.04 -16.38 12.49
CA LEU A 453 -10.98 -17.16 11.85
C LEU A 453 -10.17 -16.25 10.92
N ASP A 454 -8.89 -16.53 10.83
CA ASP A 454 -7.93 -15.86 9.95
C ASP A 454 -8.10 -16.30 8.49
N ARG A 455 -7.53 -15.50 7.58
CA ARG A 455 -7.50 -15.77 6.13
C ARG A 455 -6.03 -15.88 5.70
N MET A 456 -5.61 -17.05 5.20
CA MET A 456 -4.28 -17.29 4.61
C MET A 456 -4.39 -17.94 3.22
N TRP A 457 -3.30 -18.00 2.45
CA TRP A 457 -3.29 -18.62 1.10
C TRP A 457 -3.21 -20.15 1.11
N PHE A 458 -3.12 -20.76 2.28
CA PHE A 458 -2.96 -22.20 2.48
C PHE A 458 -3.91 -22.71 3.57
N GLY A 459 -4.19 -24.01 3.61
CA GLY A 459 -5.02 -24.63 4.64
C GLY A 459 -4.42 -24.47 6.05
N HIS A 460 -5.20 -23.98 7.02
CA HIS A 460 -4.76 -23.77 8.41
C HIS A 460 -5.92 -24.04 9.40
N PRO A 461 -5.66 -24.19 10.71
CA PRO A 461 -6.70 -24.58 11.67
C PRO A 461 -7.59 -23.40 12.13
N GLY A 462 -7.76 -22.38 11.28
CA GLY A 462 -8.51 -21.15 11.60
C GLY A 462 -7.68 -20.05 12.27
N ILE A 463 -6.71 -20.37 13.12
CA ILE A 463 -5.67 -19.44 13.62
C ILE A 463 -4.33 -20.16 13.59
N LEU A 464 -3.26 -19.47 13.20
CA LEU A 464 -1.92 -20.05 13.19
C LEU A 464 -1.43 -20.33 14.62
N GLU A 465 -0.99 -21.55 14.87
CA GLU A 465 -0.48 -21.97 16.19
C GLU A 465 0.73 -21.13 16.61
N GLY A 466 0.81 -20.77 17.88
CA GLY A 466 1.88 -19.94 18.45
C GLY A 466 1.74 -18.43 18.19
N THR A 467 0.85 -18.00 17.29
CA THR A 467 0.61 -16.57 17.07
C THR A 467 -0.18 -15.93 18.21
N LEU A 468 -0.16 -14.61 18.28
CA LEU A 468 -0.93 -13.83 19.25
C LEU A 468 -2.33 -13.45 18.75
N THR A 469 -2.81 -14.05 17.65
CA THR A 469 -4.12 -13.72 17.08
C THR A 469 -5.23 -14.11 18.06
N ARG A 470 -6.00 -13.11 18.52
CA ARG A 470 -7.16 -13.33 19.39
C ARG A 470 -8.37 -13.75 18.55
N GLN A 471 -9.33 -14.42 19.17
CA GLN A 471 -10.63 -14.67 18.53
C GLN A 471 -11.78 -14.22 19.46
N PRO A 472 -12.81 -13.54 18.93
CA PRO A 472 -12.80 -12.90 17.62
C PRO A 472 -11.79 -11.74 17.59
N PHE A 473 -11.37 -11.34 16.39
CA PHE A 473 -10.53 -10.16 16.19
C PHE A 473 -11.19 -9.19 15.21
N LEU A 474 -10.75 -7.94 15.27
CA LEU A 474 -11.06 -6.95 14.26
C LEU A 474 -10.32 -7.37 12.98
N CYS A 475 -11.04 -7.97 12.05
CA CYS A 475 -10.42 -8.38 10.80
C CYS A 475 -10.37 -7.20 9.84
N PRO A 476 -9.21 -7.01 9.20
CA PRO A 476 -9.09 -6.06 8.11
C PRO A 476 -10.01 -6.39 6.93
N MET A 477 -10.42 -5.35 6.20
CA MET A 477 -11.49 -5.45 5.20
C MET A 477 -11.20 -6.41 4.06
N ASP A 478 -9.94 -6.49 3.63
CA ASP A 478 -9.47 -7.38 2.58
C ASP A 478 -9.47 -8.86 2.99
N HIS A 479 -9.81 -9.19 4.25
CA HIS A 479 -10.19 -10.55 4.55
C HIS A 479 -11.54 -10.83 3.88
N ILE A 480 -12.57 -9.98 4.06
CA ILE A 480 -13.98 -10.30 3.70
C ILE A 480 -14.29 -9.87 2.27
N PHE A 481 -13.70 -8.76 1.85
CA PHE A 481 -14.00 -8.12 0.60
C PHE A 481 -12.80 -8.15 -0.34
N GLU A 482 -13.05 -8.37 -1.63
CA GLU A 482 -12.06 -8.20 -2.70
C GLU A 482 -11.93 -6.71 -3.01
N VAL A 483 -11.14 -6.00 -2.18
CA VAL A 483 -10.95 -4.54 -2.22
C VAL A 483 -10.54 -4.06 -3.62
N ASN A 484 -9.66 -4.80 -4.31
CA ASN A 484 -9.25 -4.55 -5.68
C ASN A 484 -10.43 -4.61 -6.67
N VAL A 485 -11.38 -5.52 -6.47
CA VAL A 485 -12.59 -5.63 -7.29
C VAL A 485 -13.57 -4.51 -6.97
N MET A 486 -13.66 -4.10 -5.70
CA MET A 486 -14.50 -2.98 -5.28
C MET A 486 -14.06 -1.65 -5.87
N LEU A 487 -12.74 -1.43 -6.01
CA LEU A 487 -12.16 -0.20 -6.55
C LEU A 487 -12.14 -0.16 -8.08
N LYS A 488 -12.22 -1.33 -8.73
CA LYS A 488 -12.21 -1.45 -10.20
C LYS A 488 -13.47 -0.83 -10.81
N ASP A 489 -13.27 -0.12 -11.93
CA ASP A 489 -14.38 0.35 -12.75
C ASP A 489 -14.99 -0.85 -13.49
N LEU A 490 -16.27 -1.10 -13.21
CA LEU A 490 -17.06 -2.18 -13.81
C LEU A 490 -18.13 -1.57 -14.73
N PRO A 491 -18.47 -2.20 -15.87
CA PRO A 491 -19.46 -1.68 -16.82
C PRO A 491 -20.79 -1.32 -16.16
N GLU A 492 -21.23 -0.08 -16.31
CA GLU A 492 -22.45 0.41 -15.65
C GLU A 492 -23.73 -0.24 -16.19
N GLU A 493 -23.70 -0.71 -17.44
CA GLU A 493 -24.79 -1.45 -18.07
C GLU A 493 -25.10 -2.74 -17.31
N GLU A 494 -24.07 -3.41 -16.80
CA GLU A 494 -24.18 -4.70 -16.13
C GLU A 494 -24.21 -4.58 -14.60
N PHE A 495 -23.40 -3.68 -14.04
CA PHE A 495 -23.13 -3.56 -12.60
C PHE A 495 -23.70 -2.30 -11.97
N GLY A 496 -24.32 -1.41 -12.76
CA GLY A 496 -24.80 -0.12 -12.28
C GLY A 496 -23.66 0.82 -11.90
N SER A 497 -24.01 1.99 -11.35
CA SER A 497 -23.04 3.01 -10.95
C SER A 497 -22.04 2.49 -9.92
N LYS A 498 -20.82 3.04 -9.95
CA LYS A 498 -19.78 2.79 -8.95
C LYS A 498 -20.29 3.16 -7.55
N ILE A 499 -19.84 2.40 -6.55
CA ILE A 499 -20.14 2.66 -5.14
C ILE A 499 -18.81 2.94 -4.45
N ASP A 500 -18.54 4.21 -4.17
CA ASP A 500 -17.33 4.60 -3.47
C ASP A 500 -17.41 4.22 -1.99
N PHE A 501 -16.25 3.93 -1.41
CA PHE A 501 -16.14 3.59 0.01
C PHE A 501 -14.89 4.19 0.66
N ARG A 502 -14.88 4.19 1.98
CA ARG A 502 -13.76 4.52 2.87
C ARG A 502 -13.61 3.48 3.96
N GLU A 503 -12.40 3.36 4.48
CA GLU A 503 -12.03 2.49 5.58
C GLU A 503 -12.79 2.83 6.88
N TYR A 504 -12.87 1.89 7.80
CA TYR A 504 -13.63 2.05 9.04
C TYR A 504 -13.09 3.14 9.99
N SER A 505 -11.80 3.48 9.85
CA SER A 505 -11.12 4.50 10.64
C SER A 505 -11.22 5.91 10.05
N PHE A 506 -11.86 6.06 8.88
CA PHE A 506 -11.86 7.30 8.09
C PHE A 506 -12.40 8.50 8.88
N LEU A 507 -13.51 8.33 9.61
CA LEU A 507 -14.13 9.42 10.38
C LEU A 507 -13.29 9.83 11.61
N GLN A 508 -12.44 8.93 12.10
CA GLN A 508 -11.49 9.21 13.19
C GLN A 508 -10.16 9.79 12.68
N ASN A 509 -9.93 9.79 11.36
CA ASN A 509 -8.68 10.25 10.78
C ASN A 509 -8.42 11.72 11.15
N PRO A 510 -7.26 12.06 11.75
CA PRO A 510 -6.96 13.43 12.15
C PRO A 510 -6.93 14.39 10.95
N ARG A 511 -6.63 13.89 9.74
CA ARG A 511 -6.56 14.68 8.50
C ARG A 511 -7.93 15.03 7.91
N LEU A 512 -9.00 14.38 8.36
CA LEU A 512 -10.35 14.67 7.88
C LEU A 512 -10.73 16.13 8.24
N PRO A 513 -11.10 16.98 7.26
CA PRO A 513 -11.37 18.39 7.48
C PRO A 513 -12.46 18.64 8.53
N LYS A 514 -12.26 19.71 9.32
CA LYS A 514 -13.21 20.12 10.37
C LYS A 514 -14.63 20.32 9.83
N GLN A 515 -14.76 20.92 8.64
CA GLN A 515 -16.06 21.14 7.98
C GLN A 515 -16.82 19.84 7.67
N VAL A 516 -16.10 18.73 7.41
CA VAL A 516 -16.71 17.41 7.20
C VAL A 516 -17.08 16.79 8.54
N LYS A 517 -16.19 16.85 9.54
CA LYS A 517 -16.43 16.30 10.89
C LYS A 517 -17.62 16.94 11.60
N GLU A 518 -17.79 18.25 11.47
CA GLU A 518 -18.85 19.00 12.17
C GLU A 518 -20.19 18.98 11.44
N SER A 519 -20.19 18.69 10.13
CA SER A 519 -21.42 18.55 9.33
C SER A 519 -21.95 17.12 9.41
N PHE A 520 -22.62 16.83 10.53
CA PHE A 520 -23.05 15.49 10.93
C PHE A 520 -24.56 15.42 11.20
N LEU A 521 -25.19 14.32 10.79
CA LEU A 521 -26.59 14.01 11.06
C LEU A 521 -26.77 12.55 11.46
N GLU A 522 -27.35 12.30 12.63
CA GLU A 522 -27.73 10.96 13.05
C GLU A 522 -29.14 10.62 12.57
N VAL A 523 -29.31 9.42 12.01
CA VAL A 523 -30.59 8.86 11.58
C VAL A 523 -30.93 7.67 12.48
N GLN A 524 -31.88 7.88 13.38
CA GLN A 524 -32.32 6.87 14.33
C GLN A 524 -33.55 6.12 13.80
N LEU A 525 -33.39 4.82 13.57
CA LEU A 525 -34.47 3.98 13.06
C LEU A 525 -35.61 3.83 14.08
N CYS A 526 -36.86 3.90 13.61
CA CYS A 526 -38.06 3.78 14.44
C CYS A 526 -39.13 2.89 13.80
N ASP A 527 -40.00 2.31 14.63
CA ASP A 527 -41.13 1.52 14.15
C ASP A 527 -42.25 2.45 13.66
N LYS A 528 -42.82 2.21 12.48
CA LYS A 528 -43.86 3.07 11.86
C LYS A 528 -45.09 3.32 12.74
N GLN A 529 -45.39 2.39 13.64
CA GLN A 529 -46.54 2.45 14.55
C GLN A 529 -46.26 3.28 15.81
N SER A 530 -45.01 3.69 16.01
CA SER A 530 -44.59 4.52 17.12
C SER A 530 -45.03 5.97 16.89
N SER A 531 -45.69 6.55 17.89
CA SER A 531 -46.14 7.95 17.89
C SER A 531 -45.02 8.97 17.71
N TRP A 532 -43.77 8.55 17.93
CA TRP A 532 -42.56 9.37 17.82
C TRP A 532 -41.81 9.16 16.48
N CYS A 533 -42.36 8.39 15.54
CA CYS A 533 -41.73 8.04 14.26
C CYS A 533 -42.24 8.91 13.12
N ASP A 534 -41.88 10.19 13.13
CA ASP A 534 -42.26 11.15 12.07
C ASP A 534 -41.02 11.62 11.27
N PRO A 535 -40.88 11.21 9.99
CA PRO A 535 -39.77 11.61 9.13
C PRO A 535 -39.84 13.07 8.66
N ASN A 536 -40.97 13.78 8.87
CA ASN A 536 -41.11 15.19 8.51
C ASN A 536 -40.80 16.14 9.68
N ASN A 537 -40.48 15.63 10.86
CA ASN A 537 -40.37 16.42 12.08
C ASN A 537 -38.93 16.82 12.41
N GLN A 538 -38.81 17.95 13.11
CA GLN A 538 -37.57 18.62 13.51
C GLN A 538 -36.53 17.67 14.13
N THR A 539 -35.24 17.99 13.96
CA THR A 539 -34.13 17.31 14.63
C THR A 539 -34.35 17.30 16.15
N TYR A 540 -34.75 16.15 16.70
CA TYR A 540 -34.89 15.99 18.15
C TYR A 540 -33.50 15.68 18.73
N GLY A 541 -32.82 16.69 19.27
CA GLY A 541 -31.49 16.54 19.84
C GLY A 541 -30.39 16.24 18.82
N GLY A 542 -30.54 16.73 17.57
CA GLY A 542 -29.56 16.53 16.50
C GLY A 542 -29.72 15.23 15.69
N ALA A 543 -30.74 14.42 15.99
CA ALA A 543 -31.07 13.18 15.27
C ALA A 543 -32.44 13.24 14.60
N ILE A 544 -32.57 12.53 13.47
CA ILE A 544 -33.83 12.35 12.74
C ILE A 544 -34.39 10.96 13.00
N ARG A 545 -35.71 10.89 13.21
CA ARG A 545 -36.44 9.63 13.34
C ARG A 545 -36.83 9.14 11.96
N PHE A 546 -36.33 7.97 11.58
CA PHE A 546 -36.55 7.43 10.24
C PHE A 546 -37.19 6.04 10.32
N PRO A 547 -38.33 5.81 9.64
CA PRO A 547 -39.02 4.53 9.76
C PRO A 547 -38.17 3.34 9.26
N LYS A 548 -38.23 2.22 9.98
CA LYS A 548 -37.76 0.93 9.47
C LYS A 548 -38.56 0.54 8.23
N HIS A 549 -37.95 -0.29 7.40
CA HIS A 549 -38.45 -0.74 6.09
C HIS A 549 -38.91 0.46 5.25
N SER A 550 -38.03 1.46 5.14
CA SER A 550 -38.29 2.65 4.34
C SER A 550 -38.17 2.35 2.85
N THR A 551 -39.01 3.03 2.06
CA THR A 551 -39.03 2.89 0.61
C THR A 551 -37.88 3.65 -0.05
N GLN A 552 -37.63 3.35 -1.32
CA GLN A 552 -36.64 4.07 -2.12
C GLN A 552 -36.93 5.59 -2.12
N GLU A 553 -38.20 5.97 -2.26
CA GLU A 553 -38.65 7.36 -2.30
C GLU A 553 -38.42 8.06 -0.96
N MET A 554 -38.65 7.36 0.17
CA MET A 554 -38.40 7.90 1.51
C MET A 554 -36.91 8.17 1.74
N ILE A 555 -36.03 7.26 1.31
CA ILE A 555 -34.57 7.42 1.44
C ILE A 555 -34.10 8.56 0.54
N THR A 556 -34.50 8.59 -0.72
CA THR A 556 -34.13 9.69 -1.63
C THR A 556 -34.63 11.04 -1.10
N LYS A 557 -35.82 11.10 -0.51
CA LYS A 557 -36.36 12.33 0.11
C LYS A 557 -35.51 12.77 1.30
N LEU A 558 -35.12 11.85 2.19
CA LEU A 558 -34.24 12.14 3.33
C LEU A 558 -32.94 12.81 2.86
N PHE A 559 -32.25 12.20 1.89
CA PHE A 559 -30.97 12.74 1.39
C PHE A 559 -31.13 13.99 0.55
N SER A 560 -32.28 14.20 -0.11
CA SER A 560 -32.58 15.45 -0.82
C SER A 560 -32.76 16.64 0.14
N ILE A 561 -33.45 16.42 1.27
CA ILE A 561 -33.63 17.44 2.32
C ILE A 561 -32.30 17.77 2.99
N HIS A 562 -31.44 16.77 3.21
CA HIS A 562 -30.16 16.91 3.90
C HIS A 562 -28.95 16.85 2.96
N LYS A 563 -29.10 17.35 1.73
CA LYS A 563 -28.05 17.29 0.70
C LYS A 563 -26.74 17.96 1.13
N ASP A 564 -26.82 19.02 1.94
CA ASP A 564 -25.68 19.83 2.38
C ASP A 564 -24.96 19.24 3.62
N VAL A 565 -25.53 18.19 4.24
CA VAL A 565 -24.90 17.49 5.37
C VAL A 565 -23.79 16.59 4.84
N LYS A 566 -22.57 16.71 5.38
CA LYS A 566 -21.41 15.95 4.89
C LYS A 566 -21.41 14.51 5.38
N VAL A 567 -21.82 14.22 6.61
CA VAL A 567 -21.84 12.87 7.17
C VAL A 567 -23.24 12.53 7.68
N VAL A 568 -23.85 11.48 7.11
CA VAL A 568 -25.11 10.92 7.61
C VAL A 568 -24.82 9.56 8.22
N GLU A 569 -25.08 9.40 9.52
CA GLU A 569 -24.85 8.15 10.25
C GLU A 569 -26.18 7.51 10.64
N PHE A 570 -26.42 6.27 10.20
CA PHE A 570 -27.57 5.50 10.66
C PHE A 570 -27.27 4.80 11.99
N SER A 571 -28.23 4.81 12.91
CA SER A 571 -28.15 4.09 14.17
C SER A 571 -28.08 2.57 13.99
N SER A 572 -28.55 2.07 12.83
CA SER A 572 -28.45 0.69 12.38
C SER A 572 -28.76 0.61 10.90
N MET A 573 -28.18 -0.38 10.21
CA MET A 573 -28.57 -0.74 8.84
C MET A 573 -29.48 -1.97 8.78
N MET A 574 -29.81 -2.55 9.94
CA MET A 574 -30.83 -3.59 10.02
C MET A 574 -32.19 -2.97 9.70
N ASP A 575 -32.85 -3.53 8.68
CA ASP A 575 -34.18 -3.12 8.25
C ASP A 575 -34.30 -1.65 7.83
N ALA A 576 -33.19 -0.95 7.52
CA ALA A 576 -33.23 0.46 7.12
C ALA A 576 -33.90 0.69 5.75
N PHE A 577 -33.74 -0.28 4.83
CA PHE A 577 -34.21 -0.17 3.45
C PHE A 577 -34.99 -1.43 3.05
N GLN A 578 -36.18 -1.24 2.48
CA GLN A 578 -37.01 -2.36 2.03
C GLN A 578 -36.53 -2.97 0.70
N GLY A 579 -35.69 -2.27 -0.06
CA GLY A 579 -35.22 -2.67 -1.38
C GLY A 579 -35.60 -1.68 -2.48
N PHE A 580 -34.98 -1.87 -3.66
CA PHE A 580 -35.19 -1.03 -4.83
C PHE A 580 -36.58 -1.22 -5.42
N SER A 581 -37.22 -0.13 -5.87
CA SER A 581 -38.48 -0.21 -6.63
C SER A 581 -38.24 -0.57 -8.10
N ASP A 582 -37.07 -0.22 -8.64
CA ASP A 582 -36.62 -0.60 -9.99
C ASP A 582 -35.87 -1.95 -9.98
N LYS A 583 -36.47 -2.94 -10.66
CA LYS A 583 -35.91 -4.30 -10.77
C LYS A 583 -34.61 -4.36 -11.57
N GLU A 584 -34.43 -3.51 -12.58
CA GLU A 584 -33.18 -3.48 -13.34
C GLU A 584 -32.05 -2.90 -12.51
N ARG A 585 -32.31 -1.81 -11.76
CA ARG A 585 -31.35 -1.28 -10.79
C ARG A 585 -31.00 -2.31 -9.72
N GLU A 586 -31.99 -3.03 -9.20
CA GLU A 586 -31.76 -4.10 -8.23
C GLU A 586 -30.87 -5.20 -8.81
N ARG A 587 -31.15 -5.66 -10.04
CA ARG A 587 -30.37 -6.69 -10.73
C ARG A 587 -28.92 -6.26 -10.90
N LYS A 588 -28.69 -5.04 -11.39
CA LYS A 588 -27.34 -4.47 -11.56
C LYS A 588 -26.58 -4.35 -10.24
N PHE A 589 -27.23 -3.85 -9.20
CA PHE A 589 -26.65 -3.78 -7.85
C PHE A 589 -26.27 -5.16 -7.33
N ARG A 590 -27.17 -6.16 -7.44
CA ARG A 590 -26.89 -7.53 -7.04
C ARG A 590 -25.71 -8.13 -7.81
N ASN A 591 -25.60 -7.87 -9.11
CA ASN A 591 -24.46 -8.30 -9.91
C ASN A 591 -23.14 -7.72 -9.37
N ARG A 592 -23.12 -6.44 -9.00
CA ARG A 592 -21.94 -5.77 -8.43
C ARG A 592 -21.55 -6.38 -7.08
N ILE A 593 -22.50 -6.47 -6.14
CA ILE A 593 -22.24 -6.96 -4.79
C ILE A 593 -21.75 -8.41 -4.78
N LYS A 594 -22.22 -9.27 -5.70
CA LYS A 594 -21.73 -10.65 -5.85
C LYS A 594 -20.24 -10.72 -6.16
N ARG A 595 -19.64 -9.66 -6.71
CA ARG A 595 -18.20 -9.60 -7.03
C ARG A 595 -17.36 -9.07 -5.88
N TYR A 596 -17.99 -8.44 -4.88
CA TYR A 596 -17.28 -7.78 -3.78
C TYR A 596 -16.80 -8.75 -2.71
N VAL A 597 -17.51 -9.86 -2.49
CA VAL A 597 -17.07 -10.91 -1.57
C VAL A 597 -16.25 -11.92 -2.33
N GLY A 598 -15.15 -12.36 -1.71
CA GLY A 598 -14.21 -13.28 -2.30
C GLY A 598 -14.17 -14.62 -1.59
N ILE A 599 -13.16 -15.37 -1.98
CA ILE A 599 -12.83 -16.69 -1.46
C ILE A 599 -12.53 -16.59 0.04
N TRP A 600 -13.15 -17.44 0.86
CA TRP A 600 -13.09 -17.33 2.31
C TRP A 600 -12.77 -18.64 3.06
N CYS A 601 -12.10 -18.49 4.22
CA CYS A 601 -11.73 -19.47 5.26
C CYS A 601 -10.91 -20.65 4.81
N CYS A 602 -9.83 -20.88 5.55
CA CYS A 602 -8.96 -21.98 5.25
C CYS A 602 -9.42 -23.29 5.88
N VAL A 603 -9.56 -24.34 5.08
CA VAL A 603 -9.84 -25.70 5.56
C VAL A 603 -8.51 -26.43 5.63
N MET A 604 -8.14 -26.85 6.85
CA MET A 604 -6.93 -27.64 7.05
C MET A 604 -7.01 -28.94 6.23
N ASN A 605 -5.89 -29.32 5.59
CA ASN A 605 -5.78 -30.52 4.74
C ASN A 605 -6.66 -30.50 3.48
N HIS A 606 -6.96 -29.33 2.92
CA HIS A 606 -7.67 -29.16 1.65
C HIS A 606 -6.81 -28.37 0.64
N ASP A 607 -6.94 -28.66 -0.66
CA ASP A 607 -6.26 -27.93 -1.76
C ASP A 607 -7.25 -27.65 -2.92
N PRO A 608 -7.53 -26.38 -3.28
CA PRO A 608 -7.04 -25.20 -2.58
C PRO A 608 -7.67 -25.14 -1.19
N GLY A 609 -6.90 -24.69 -0.21
CA GLY A 609 -7.30 -24.73 1.18
C GLY A 609 -8.40 -23.75 1.56
N HIS A 610 -9.30 -23.34 0.67
CA HIS A 610 -10.30 -22.30 0.89
C HIS A 610 -11.72 -22.71 0.48
N ILE A 611 -12.74 -21.96 0.91
CA ILE A 611 -14.14 -22.14 0.51
C ILE A 611 -14.55 -20.99 -0.43
N LEU A 612 -15.25 -21.34 -1.52
CA LEU A 612 -15.76 -20.40 -2.53
C LEU A 612 -17.07 -19.73 -2.11
#